data_AF-A0A852JS25-F1
#
_entry.id   AF-A0A852JS25-F1
#
_cell.length_a   1.000
_cell.length_b   1.000
_cell.length_c   1.000
_cell.angle_alpha   90.00
_cell.angle_beta   90.00
_cell.angle_gamma   90.00
#
_symmetry.space_group_name_H-M   'P 1'
#
loop_
_entity.id
_entity.type
_entity.pdbx_description
1 polymer ?
#
loop_
_entity_poly.entity_id
_entity_poly.type
_entity_poly.pdbx_seq_one_letter_code
_entity_poly.pdbx_strand_id
1 'polypeptide(L)'
;ELITAWYIGFLTLILSSFLVYLVEKDVPEKDANGVEMKEEFETYADALWWGLITLATIGYGDKTPKTWEGRLIAATFSLIGVSFFALPAVSTF
;
A
#
# COMPACT_ATOMS: atom_id res chain seq x y z
N GLU A 1 12.46 -6.73 -20.29
CA GLU A 1 11.61 -7.44 -19.32
C GLU A 1 11.83 -6.92 -17.89
N LEU A 2 13.06 -6.95 -17.37
CA LEU A 2 13.39 -6.40 -16.04
C LEU A 2 12.97 -4.93 -15.86
N ILE A 3 13.34 -4.05 -16.81
CA ILE A 3 12.99 -2.62 -16.78
C ILE A 3 11.47 -2.41 -16.76
N THR A 4 10.73 -3.22 -17.52
CA THR A 4 9.27 -3.15 -17.59
C THR A 4 8.63 -3.57 -16.26
N ALA A 5 9.12 -4.63 -15.62
CA ALA A 5 8.65 -5.07 -14.31
C ALA A 5 8.91 -4.01 -13.22
N TRP A 6 10.10 -3.41 -13.23
CA TRP A 6 10.46 -2.33 -12.30
C TRP A 6 9.59 -1.09 -12.52
N TYR A 7 9.34 -0.72 -13.77
CA TYR A 7 8.48 0.40 -14.11
C TYR A 7 7.03 0.18 -13.67
N ILE A 8 6.45 -0.98 -13.97
CA ILE A 8 5.07 -1.33 -13.58
C ILE A 8 4.96 -1.42 -12.05
N GLY A 9 5.92 -2.05 -11.37
CA GLY A 9 5.94 -2.14 -9.91
C GLY A 9 5.98 -0.77 -9.25
N PHE A 10 6.84 0.14 -9.75
CA PHE A 10 6.92 1.52 -9.26
C PHE A 10 5.62 2.31 -9.53
N LEU A 11 5.03 2.17 -10.72
CA LEU A 11 3.79 2.86 -11.08
C LEU A 11 2.61 2.37 -10.21
N THR A 12 2.54 1.05 -9.97
CA THR A 12 1.54 0.44 -9.10
C THR A 12 1.72 0.89 -7.64
N LEU A 13 2.96 1.04 -7.17
CA LEU A 13 3.28 1.57 -5.84
C LEU A 13 2.71 2.98 -5.66
N ILE A 14 3.12 3.90 -6.55
CA ILE A 14 2.69 5.31 -6.50
C ILE A 14 1.16 5.40 -6.55
N LEU A 15 0.52 4.65 -7.45
CA LEU A 15 -0.92 4.71 -7.64
C LEU A 15 -1.69 4.11 -6.45
N SER A 16 -1.24 2.97 -5.92
CA SER A 16 -1.83 2.33 -4.73
C SER A 16 -1.72 3.24 -3.50
N SER A 17 -0.52 3.76 -3.22
CA SER A 17 -0.28 4.67 -2.11
C SER A 17 -1.12 5.94 -2.23
N PHE A 18 -1.25 6.51 -3.44
CA PHE A 18 -2.08 7.69 -3.65
C PHE A 18 -3.57 7.42 -3.43
N LEU A 19 -4.10 6.30 -3.95
CA LEU A 19 -5.51 5.95 -3.76
C LEU A 19 -5.83 5.67 -2.30
N VAL A 20 -4.99 4.90 -1.60
CA VAL A 20 -5.17 4.63 -0.16
C VAL A 20 -5.06 5.92 0.64
N TYR A 21 -4.12 6.80 0.32
CA TYR A 21 -4.03 8.12 0.95
C TYR A 21 -5.32 8.92 0.76
N LEU A 22 -5.88 8.99 -0.46
CA LEU A 22 -7.11 9.74 -0.69
C LEU A 22 -8.32 9.21 0.07
N VAL A 23 -8.41 7.89 0.27
CA VAL A 23 -9.54 7.26 0.95
C VAL A 23 -9.39 7.30 2.47
N GLU A 24 -8.15 7.19 2.98
CA GLU A 24 -7.88 7.12 4.42
C GLU A 24 -7.53 8.48 5.04
N LYS A 25 -7.15 9.51 4.26
CA LYS A 25 -6.76 10.84 4.80
C LYS A 25 -7.85 11.54 5.62
N ASP A 26 -9.13 11.24 5.34
CA ASP A 26 -10.26 11.89 6.01
C ASP A 26 -10.84 10.99 7.12
N VAL A 27 -10.19 9.86 7.41
CA VAL A 27 -10.70 8.86 8.35
C VAL A 27 -9.86 8.90 9.61
N PRO A 28 -10.38 9.52 10.70
CA PRO A 28 -9.69 9.52 11.97
C PRO A 28 -9.57 8.08 12.48
N GLU A 29 -8.36 7.67 12.86
CA GLU A 29 -8.15 6.39 13.52
C GLU A 29 -8.88 6.40 14.86
N LYS A 30 -9.79 5.46 15.07
CA LYS A 30 -10.47 5.27 16.35
C LYS A 30 -9.95 4.02 17.02
N ASP A 31 -9.41 4.17 18.23
CA ASP A 31 -9.01 3.03 19.06
C ASP A 31 -10.24 2.19 19.49
N ALA A 32 -10.01 0.99 20.01
CA ALA A 32 -11.01 0.12 20.62
C ALA A 32 -11.85 0.81 21.72
N ASN A 33 -11.34 1.89 22.31
CA ASN A 33 -12.03 2.73 23.29
C ASN A 33 -12.80 3.92 22.68
N GLY A 34 -12.82 4.06 21.35
CA GLY A 34 -13.49 5.16 20.64
C GLY A 34 -12.77 6.52 20.75
N VAL A 35 -11.53 6.53 21.25
CA VAL A 35 -10.69 7.74 21.32
C VAL A 35 -10.06 7.98 19.94
N GLU A 36 -10.14 9.21 19.45
CA GLU A 36 -9.49 9.64 18.21
C GLU A 36 -7.96 9.61 18.42
N MET A 37 -7.29 8.70 17.72
CA MET A 37 -5.84 8.59 17.66
C MET A 37 -5.30 9.28 16.40
N LYS A 38 -3.99 9.53 16.40
CA LYS A 38 -3.26 10.15 15.27
C LYS A 38 -3.62 9.44 13.97
N GLU A 39 -3.85 10.21 12.90
CA GLU A 39 -4.14 9.63 11.58
C GLU A 39 -2.98 8.72 11.13
N GLU A 40 -3.24 7.43 10.85
CA GLU A 40 -2.21 6.51 10.33
C GLU A 40 -1.60 7.03 9.01
N PHE A 41 -2.38 7.82 8.26
CA PHE A 41 -2.03 8.37 6.95
C PHE A 41 -2.01 9.92 6.94
N GLU A 42 -1.30 10.55 7.89
CA GLU A 42 -1.13 12.02 7.92
C GLU A 42 -0.51 12.57 6.62
N THR A 43 0.48 11.86 6.06
CA THR A 43 1.23 12.34 4.89
C THR A 43 1.26 11.32 3.75
N TYR A 44 1.47 11.81 2.53
CA TYR A 44 1.71 10.94 1.38
C TYR A 44 2.94 10.02 1.58
N ALA A 45 3.94 10.46 2.36
CA ALA A 45 5.09 9.64 2.69
C ALA A 45 4.72 8.40 3.51
N ASP A 46 3.72 8.50 4.39
CA ASP A 46 3.22 7.36 5.18
C ASP A 46 2.51 6.33 4.29
N ALA A 47 1.73 6.80 3.31
CA ALA A 47 1.09 5.92 2.34
C ALA A 47 2.09 5.25 1.40
N LEU A 48 3.16 5.95 1.01
CA LEU A 48 4.29 5.37 0.27
C LEU A 48 5.00 4.29 1.06
N TRP A 49 5.25 4.54 2.35
CA TRP A 49 5.86 3.58 3.26
C TRP A 49 5.02 2.31 3.36
N TRP A 50 3.71 2.45 3.59
CA TRP A 50 2.77 1.35 3.61
C TRP A 50 2.77 0.56 2.28
N GLY A 51 2.72 1.26 1.14
CA GLY A 51 2.72 0.66 -0.19
C GLY A 51 4.00 -0.13 -0.45
N LEU A 52 5.16 0.40 -0.04
CA LEU A 52 6.46 -0.26 -0.17
C LEU A 52 6.54 -1.55 0.65
N ILE A 53 6.13 -1.52 1.92
CA ILE A 53 6.10 -2.69 2.81
C ILE A 53 5.16 -3.77 2.28
N THR A 54 4.02 -3.35 1.75
CA THR A 54 3.00 -4.24 1.19
C THR A 54 3.48 -4.91 -0.10
N LEU A 55 4.08 -4.13 -1.01
CA LEU A 55 4.65 -4.65 -2.26
C LEU A 55 5.85 -5.56 -2.03
N ALA A 56 6.68 -5.22 -1.04
CA ALA A 56 7.80 -6.05 -0.60
C ALA A 56 7.35 -7.29 0.18
N THR A 57 6.05 -7.47 0.43
CA THR A 57 5.48 -8.58 1.22
C THR A 57 6.00 -8.67 2.66
N ILE A 58 6.55 -7.58 3.21
CA ILE A 58 7.06 -7.53 4.59
C ILE A 58 5.89 -7.49 5.59
N GLY A 59 4.92 -6.62 5.34
CA GLY A 59 3.68 -6.53 6.12
C GLY A 59 3.86 -6.26 7.62
N TYR A 60 4.57 -5.20 8.00
CA TYR A 60 4.74 -4.84 9.43
C TYR A 60 3.41 -4.64 10.18
N GLY A 61 2.36 -4.20 9.48
CA GLY A 61 1.04 -3.96 10.06
C GLY A 61 0.97 -2.70 10.94
N ASP A 62 1.98 -1.84 10.86
CA ASP A 62 2.06 -0.53 11.54
C ASP A 62 1.06 0.48 10.96
N LYS A 63 0.82 0.40 9.66
CA LYS A 63 -0.19 1.20 8.94
C LYS A 63 -1.06 0.26 8.13
N THR A 64 -2.37 0.41 8.20
CA THR A 64 -3.34 -0.43 7.50
C THR A 64 -4.63 0.34 7.21
N PRO A 65 -5.12 0.33 5.96
CA PRO A 65 -6.39 0.97 5.66
C PRO A 65 -7.53 0.37 6.53
N LYS A 66 -8.26 1.24 7.23
CA LYS A 66 -9.37 0.82 8.10
C LYS A 66 -10.69 0.83 7.37
N THR A 67 -10.82 1.66 6.34
CA THR A 67 -12.05 1.76 5.55
C THR A 67 -12.30 0.50 4.72
N TRP A 68 -13.57 0.21 4.47
CA TRP A 68 -13.95 -0.89 3.58
C TRP A 68 -13.41 -0.67 2.16
N GLU A 69 -13.53 0.56 1.64
CA GLU A 69 -13.07 0.94 0.31
C GLU A 69 -11.54 0.87 0.18
N GLY A 70 -10.82 1.41 1.16
CA GLY A 70 -9.36 1.40 1.21
C GLY A 70 -8.80 -0.01 1.26
N ARG A 71 -9.44 -0.93 2.01
CA ARG A 71 -9.08 -2.35 2.05
C ARG A 71 -9.27 -3.05 0.70
N LEU A 72 -10.35 -2.73 -0.01
CA LEU A 72 -10.67 -3.34 -1.30
C LEU A 72 -9.68 -2.89 -2.38
N ILE A 73 -9.34 -1.60 -2.38
CA ILE A 73 -8.28 -1.01 -3.20
C ILE A 73 -6.93 -1.67 -2.86
N ALA A 74 -6.54 -1.66 -1.58
CA ALA A 74 -5.28 -2.23 -1.11
C ALA A 74 -5.12 -3.70 -1.49
N ALA A 75 -6.16 -4.53 -1.33
CA ALA A 75 -6.13 -5.94 -1.70
C ALA A 75 -5.93 -6.14 -3.20
N THR A 76 -6.64 -5.37 -4.03
CA THR A 76 -6.55 -5.45 -5.49
C THR A 76 -5.15 -5.05 -5.98
N PHE A 77 -4.63 -3.93 -5.47
CA PHE A 77 -3.30 -3.45 -5.83
C PHE A 77 -2.17 -4.31 -5.27
N SER A 78 -2.35 -4.92 -4.10
CA SER A 78 -1.38 -5.84 -3.52
C SER A 78 -1.25 -7.10 -4.38
N LEU A 79 -2.36 -7.70 -4.84
CA LEU A 79 -2.32 -8.87 -5.73
C LEU A 79 -1.60 -8.59 -7.04
N ILE A 80 -1.92 -7.46 -7.68
CA ILE A 80 -1.30 -7.05 -8.94
C ILE A 80 0.17 -6.72 -8.70
N GLY A 81 0.45 -5.87 -7.72
CA GLY A 81 1.78 -5.34 -7.44
C GLY A 81 2.79 -6.40 -7.03
N VAL A 82 2.41 -7.31 -6.12
CA VAL A 82 3.29 -8.42 -5.69
C VAL A 82 3.61 -9.35 -6.86
N SER A 83 2.64 -9.62 -7.73
CA SER A 83 2.85 -10.46 -8.93
C SER A 83 3.92 -9.87 -9.85
N PHE A 84 3.88 -8.56 -10.11
CA PHE A 84 4.89 -7.89 -10.95
C PHE A 84 6.24 -7.70 -10.25
N PHE A 85 6.24 -7.50 -8.92
CA PHE A 85 7.47 -7.39 -8.14
C PHE A 85 8.23 -8.72 -8.03
N ALA A 86 7.53 -9.86 -8.14
CA ALA A 86 8.11 -11.20 -8.14
C ALA A 86 8.73 -11.64 -9.48
N LEU A 87 8.32 -11.04 -10.62
CA LEU A 87 8.81 -11.43 -11.96
C LEU A 87 10.33 -11.31 -12.15
N PRO A 88 11.01 -10.22 -11.70
CA PRO A 88 12.47 -10.10 -11.75
C PRO A 88 13.21 -11.27 -11.10
N ALA A 89 12.67 -11.81 -10.00
CA ALA A 89 13.28 -12.93 -9.29
C ALA A 89 13.22 -14.22 -10.11
N VAL A 90 12.12 -14.46 -10.84
CA VAL A 90 11.93 -15.66 -11.67
C VAL A 90 12.73 -15.60 -12.97
N SER A 91 12.84 -14.43 -13.62
CA SER A 91 13.54 -14.29 -14.91
C SER A 91 15.07 -14.39 -14.82
N THR A 92 15.63 -14.42 -13.62
CA THR A 92 17.09 -14.42 -13.38
C THR A 92 17.63 -15.84 -13.10
N PHE A 93 16.77 -16.85 -12.99
CA PHE A 93 17.13 -18.27 -12.90
C PHE A 93 16.97 -18.97 -14.26
#